data_AF-A0A2D4IWL2-F1
#
_entry.id   AF-A0A2D4IWL2-F1
#
_cell.length_a   1.000
_cell.length_b   1.000
_cell.length_c   1.000
_cell.angle_alpha   90.00
_cell.angle_beta   90.00
_cell.angle_gamma   90.00
#
_symmetry.space_group_name_H-M   'P 1'
#
loop_
_entity.id
_entity.type
_entity.pdbx_description
1 polymer ?
#
loop_
_entity_poly.entity_id
_entity_poly.type
_entity_poly.pdbx_seq_one_letter_code
_entity_poly.pdbx_strand_id
1 'polypeptide(L)'
;MRETGMHLMRRMLAMLQIFALSQFGCATGQIPHQLWQRNQSDRDYSPLMNKLEMAVAHVRQLAQKYQLRETEHVISYSGIQDTSLGGRDELTLAVRKELTTAVRDLLAHGLYTPSPGMSLVLAPIACLLPMLGSSPQPMHPWELFVKYYSSKNGRAFVESPARKLSQSFALPVMGGVPATPKQSLLSAIHTVLSEHDPFKRSADSELKALVCLALNEQRLVSWLNLICKSGTLIQVHYQPWSYMAQTGFEGALNLLSRLSNLQFSLPVDLAVRQLKNIRDAF
;
A
#
# COMPACT_ATOMS: atom_id res chain seq x y z
N MET A 1 54.12 16.35 -26.14
CA MET A 1 53.16 17.45 -25.90
C MET A 1 51.93 17.43 -26.83
N ARG A 2 52.03 16.97 -28.09
CA ARG A 2 50.90 17.02 -29.06
C ARG A 2 49.76 16.03 -28.75
N GLU A 3 50.08 14.86 -28.23
CA GLU A 3 49.09 13.81 -27.89
C GLU A 3 48.22 14.16 -26.67
N THR A 4 48.82 14.81 -25.67
CA THR A 4 48.11 15.24 -24.44
C THR A 4 47.06 16.32 -24.74
N GLY A 5 47.36 17.23 -25.67
CA GLY A 5 46.42 18.25 -26.15
C GLY A 5 45.25 17.65 -26.95
N MET A 6 45.52 16.62 -27.77
CA MET A 6 44.48 15.90 -28.50
C MET A 6 43.52 15.14 -27.57
N HIS A 7 44.04 14.52 -26.51
CA HIS A 7 43.18 13.86 -25.51
C HIS A 7 42.31 14.86 -24.73
N LEU A 8 42.83 16.05 -24.44
CA LEU A 8 42.07 17.11 -23.77
C LEU A 8 40.96 17.67 -24.68
N MET A 9 41.27 17.93 -25.95
CA MET A 9 40.27 18.36 -26.94
C MET A 9 39.18 17.31 -27.16
N ARG A 10 39.54 16.02 -27.21
CA ARG A 10 38.56 14.93 -27.37
C ARG A 10 37.62 14.82 -26.17
N ARG A 11 38.13 15.07 -24.96
CA ARG A 11 37.32 15.13 -23.73
C ARG A 11 36.42 16.35 -23.69
N MET A 12 36.91 17.53 -24.09
CA MET A 12 36.09 18.74 -24.20
C MET A 12 34.98 18.59 -25.24
N LEU A 13 35.27 17.97 -26.39
CA LEU A 13 34.28 17.71 -27.42
C LEU A 13 33.19 16.74 -26.93
N ALA A 14 33.56 15.69 -26.21
CA ALA A 14 32.62 14.76 -25.60
C ALA A 14 31.71 15.46 -24.57
N MET A 15 32.27 16.34 -23.74
CA MET A 15 31.48 17.13 -22.79
C MET A 15 30.52 18.10 -23.48
N LEU A 16 30.94 18.76 -24.56
CA LEU A 16 30.08 19.64 -25.37
C LEU A 16 28.97 18.86 -26.08
N GLN A 17 29.25 17.64 -26.55
CA GLN A 17 28.25 16.76 -27.16
C GLN A 17 27.21 16.28 -26.14
N ILE A 18 27.65 15.91 -24.93
CA ILE A 18 26.76 15.56 -23.81
C ILE A 18 25.88 16.76 -23.42
N PHE A 19 26.48 17.96 -23.36
CA PHE A 19 25.77 19.20 -23.05
C PHE A 19 24.74 19.57 -24.14
N ALA A 20 25.11 19.46 -25.42
CA ALA A 20 24.21 19.73 -26.54
C ALA A 20 23.01 18.76 -26.58
N LEU A 21 23.24 17.47 -26.31
CA LEU A 21 22.16 16.48 -26.19
C LEU A 21 21.23 16.78 -25.00
N SER A 22 21.75 17.36 -23.91
CA SER A 22 20.94 17.72 -22.74
C SER A 22 20.12 19.01 -22.92
N GLN A 23 20.63 20.00 -23.66
CA GLN A 23 19.99 21.32 -23.79
C GLN A 23 19.05 21.43 -25.00
N PHE A 24 19.28 20.65 -26.07
CA PHE A 24 18.52 20.78 -27.32
C PHE A 24 17.54 19.64 -27.62
N GLY A 25 17.33 18.71 -26.68
CA GLY A 25 16.06 17.96 -26.58
C GLY A 25 15.62 17.15 -27.81
N CYS A 26 16.54 16.67 -28.64
CA CYS A 26 16.22 15.76 -29.77
C CYS A 26 16.65 14.33 -29.46
N ALA A 27 16.10 13.73 -28.40
CA ALA A 27 16.04 12.29 -28.24
C ALA A 27 14.88 11.93 -27.31
N THR A 28 13.82 11.39 -27.91
CA THR A 28 12.76 10.67 -27.21
C THR A 28 13.36 9.50 -26.43
N GLY A 29 13.27 9.53 -25.10
CA GLY A 29 13.24 8.33 -24.27
C GLY A 29 14.50 8.02 -23.46
N GLN A 30 14.27 7.95 -22.14
CA GLN A 30 15.02 7.17 -21.13
C GLN A 30 16.42 7.66 -20.73
N ILE A 31 16.45 8.32 -19.56
CA ILE A 31 17.66 8.47 -18.74
C ILE A 31 18.25 7.06 -18.48
N PRO A 32 19.58 6.85 -18.58
CA PRO A 32 20.18 5.55 -18.33
C PRO A 32 19.86 5.05 -16.92
N HIS A 33 19.00 4.04 -16.83
CA HIS A 33 18.59 3.32 -15.61
C HIS A 33 19.76 2.71 -14.81
N GLN A 34 21.00 2.79 -15.32
CA GLN A 34 22.19 2.20 -14.73
C GLN A 34 22.74 2.98 -13.53
N LEU A 35 22.49 4.30 -13.43
CA LEU A 35 23.00 5.10 -12.30
C LEU A 35 22.28 4.82 -10.96
N TRP A 36 21.10 4.19 -11.01
CA TRP A 36 20.24 3.91 -9.86
C TRP A 36 20.09 2.41 -9.60
N GLN A 37 20.99 1.57 -10.12
CA GLN A 37 20.94 0.12 -9.90
C GLN A 37 21.34 -0.22 -8.47
N ARG A 38 20.34 -0.16 -7.57
CA ARG A 38 20.34 -0.94 -6.34
C ARG A 38 20.39 -2.43 -6.71
N ASN A 39 21.17 -3.20 -5.96
CA ASN A 39 21.61 -4.58 -6.24
C ASN A 39 20.56 -5.48 -6.95
N GLN A 40 21.02 -6.41 -7.80
CA GLN A 40 20.15 -7.41 -8.46
C GLN A 40 19.27 -8.19 -7.47
N SER A 41 19.72 -8.36 -6.23
CA SER A 41 18.96 -8.98 -5.13
C SER A 41 17.66 -8.24 -4.77
N ASP A 42 17.61 -6.92 -4.99
CA ASP A 42 16.45 -6.07 -4.65
C ASP A 42 15.31 -6.20 -5.68
N ARG A 43 15.58 -6.87 -6.81
CA ARG A 43 14.58 -7.17 -7.85
C ARG A 43 13.92 -8.53 -7.67
N ASP A 44 14.49 -9.40 -6.84
CA ASP A 44 13.93 -10.72 -6.59
C ASP A 44 12.77 -10.62 -5.59
N TYR A 45 11.55 -10.75 -6.10
CA TYR A 45 10.32 -10.76 -5.30
C TYR A 45 9.89 -12.17 -4.89
N SER A 46 10.61 -13.23 -5.29
CA SER A 46 10.25 -14.63 -4.98
C SER A 46 10.13 -14.89 -3.47
N PRO A 47 11.03 -14.38 -2.60
CA PRO A 47 10.89 -14.54 -1.15
C PRO A 47 9.63 -13.84 -0.60
N LEU A 48 9.26 -12.69 -1.17
CA LEU A 48 8.08 -11.93 -0.77
C LEU A 48 6.80 -12.68 -1.15
N MET A 49 6.76 -13.28 -2.34
CA MET A 49 5.66 -14.13 -2.79
C MET A 49 5.50 -15.38 -1.92
N ASN A 50 6.59 -16.08 -1.61
CA ASN A 50 6.57 -17.24 -0.72
C ASN A 50 6.05 -16.87 0.68
N LYS A 51 6.51 -15.73 1.22
CA LYS A 51 6.03 -15.21 2.51
C LYS A 51 4.52 -14.91 2.47
N LEU A 52 4.02 -14.33 1.39
CA LEU A 52 2.59 -14.08 1.20
C LEU A 52 1.79 -15.40 1.13
N GLU A 53 2.27 -16.39 0.38
CA GLU A 53 1.60 -17.68 0.28
C GLU A 53 1.50 -18.38 1.64
N MET A 54 2.59 -18.41 2.41
CA MET A 54 2.60 -19.00 3.76
C MET A 54 1.63 -18.27 4.70
N ALA A 55 1.63 -16.93 4.69
CA ALA A 55 0.73 -16.15 5.53
C ALA A 55 -0.75 -16.35 5.15
N VAL A 56 -1.06 -16.43 3.85
CA VAL A 56 -2.41 -16.74 3.36
C VAL A 56 -2.84 -18.14 3.79
N ALA A 57 -1.96 -19.14 3.65
CA ALA A 57 -2.26 -20.51 4.06
C ALA A 57 -2.56 -20.60 5.57
N HIS A 58 -1.75 -19.93 6.39
CA HIS A 58 -1.90 -19.92 7.84
C HIS A 58 -3.20 -19.21 8.27
N VAL A 59 -3.47 -18.00 7.75
CA VAL A 59 -4.72 -17.27 8.03
C VAL A 59 -5.94 -18.06 7.58
N ARG A 60 -5.89 -18.72 6.42
CA ARG A 60 -6.99 -19.58 5.94
C ARG A 60 -7.26 -20.73 6.90
N GLN A 61 -6.21 -21.43 7.33
CA GLN A 61 -6.34 -22.54 8.28
C GLN A 61 -6.96 -22.10 9.60
N LEU A 62 -6.47 -20.99 10.17
CA LEU A 62 -7.03 -20.42 11.39
C LEU A 62 -8.50 -20.03 11.21
N ALA A 63 -8.83 -19.28 10.16
CA ALA A 63 -10.20 -18.83 9.89
C ALA A 63 -11.19 -20.00 9.71
N GLN A 64 -10.79 -21.07 9.00
CA GLN A 64 -11.61 -22.28 8.87
C GLN A 64 -11.83 -22.97 10.22
N LYS A 65 -10.79 -23.05 11.07
CA LYS A 65 -10.91 -23.59 12.43
C LYS A 65 -11.87 -22.77 13.30
N TYR A 66 -11.86 -21.44 13.17
CA TYR A 66 -12.82 -20.57 13.89
C TYR A 66 -14.26 -20.80 13.45
N GLN A 67 -14.51 -20.85 12.15
CA GLN A 67 -15.87 -21.03 11.62
C GLN A 67 -16.48 -22.38 12.00
N LEU A 68 -15.68 -23.46 11.96
CA LEU A 68 -16.13 -24.78 12.40
C LEU A 68 -16.52 -24.76 13.89
N ARG A 69 -15.68 -24.14 14.73
CA ARG A 69 -15.91 -24.05 16.17
C ARG A 69 -17.13 -23.19 16.52
N GLU A 70 -17.36 -22.07 15.83
CA GLU A 70 -18.57 -21.26 16.02
C GLU A 70 -19.85 -22.05 15.67
N THR A 71 -19.79 -22.88 14.62
CA THR A 71 -20.94 -23.69 14.20
C THR A 71 -21.28 -24.78 15.24
N GLU A 72 -20.28 -25.40 15.88
CA GLU A 72 -20.49 -26.40 16.92
C GLU A 72 -21.05 -25.81 18.23
N HIS A 73 -20.62 -24.61 18.63
CA HIS A 73 -21.09 -23.95 19.85
C HIS A 73 -22.54 -23.46 19.78
N VAL A 74 -23.10 -23.22 18.59
CA VAL A 74 -24.53 -22.88 18.43
C VAL A 74 -25.43 -24.08 18.76
N ILE A 75 -24.91 -25.31 18.70
CA ILE A 75 -25.66 -26.55 18.99
C ILE A 75 -25.52 -26.99 20.46
N SER A 76 -24.49 -26.55 21.18
CA SER A 76 -24.26 -26.92 22.59
C SER A 76 -24.37 -25.72 23.54
N TYR A 77 -25.57 -25.52 24.10
CA TYR A 77 -25.76 -24.67 25.28
C TYR A 77 -25.22 -25.35 26.55
N SER A 78 -23.90 -25.49 26.67
CA SER A 78 -23.27 -25.71 27.97
C SER A 78 -21.76 -25.45 27.95
N GLY A 79 -21.34 -24.43 28.70
CA GLY A 79 -20.05 -24.38 29.38
C GLY A 79 -18.81 -23.98 28.55
N ILE A 80 -18.10 -22.99 29.09
CA ILE A 80 -16.70 -22.59 28.83
C ILE A 80 -16.52 -21.46 27.80
N GLN A 81 -16.58 -20.22 28.31
CA GLN A 81 -16.29 -18.97 27.59
C GLN A 81 -14.78 -18.65 27.47
N ASP A 82 -13.88 -19.38 28.13
CA ASP A 82 -12.47 -19.00 28.23
C ASP A 82 -11.59 -19.43 27.03
N THR A 83 -11.98 -20.43 26.25
CA THR A 83 -11.19 -20.90 25.08
C THR A 83 -11.53 -20.20 23.76
N SER A 84 -12.61 -19.41 23.71
CA SER A 84 -13.03 -18.66 22.51
C SER A 84 -12.18 -17.41 22.27
N LEU A 85 -11.79 -16.73 23.35
CA LEU A 85 -11.01 -15.48 23.29
C LEU A 85 -9.58 -15.70 22.77
N GLY A 86 -8.87 -16.70 23.32
CA GLY A 86 -7.46 -16.94 22.95
C GLY A 86 -7.27 -17.32 21.49
N GLY A 87 -8.27 -17.95 20.90
CA GLY A 87 -8.22 -18.26 19.49
C GLY A 87 -8.44 -17.03 18.57
N ARG A 88 -9.45 -16.22 18.88
CA ARG A 88 -9.71 -14.99 18.12
C ARG A 88 -8.50 -14.04 18.14
N ASP A 89 -7.76 -14.05 19.24
CA ASP A 89 -6.49 -13.34 19.39
C ASP A 89 -5.40 -13.89 18.44
N GLU A 90 -5.31 -15.23 18.30
CA GLU A 90 -4.36 -15.90 17.41
C GLU A 90 -4.61 -15.55 15.92
N LEU A 91 -5.88 -15.59 15.47
CA LEU A 91 -6.24 -15.16 14.11
C LEU A 91 -5.92 -13.68 13.88
N THR A 92 -6.24 -12.84 14.86
CA THR A 92 -5.95 -11.39 14.79
C THR A 92 -4.45 -11.15 14.68
N LEU A 93 -3.64 -11.89 15.45
CA LEU A 93 -2.18 -11.81 15.39
C LEU A 93 -1.64 -12.28 14.04
N ALA A 94 -2.10 -13.41 13.51
CA ALA A 94 -1.70 -13.91 12.19
C ALA A 94 -2.02 -12.88 11.08
N VAL A 95 -3.22 -12.30 11.09
CA VAL A 95 -3.58 -11.26 10.12
C VAL A 95 -2.69 -10.03 10.24
N ARG A 96 -2.49 -9.50 11.47
CA ARG A 96 -1.79 -8.24 11.68
C ARG A 96 -0.27 -8.36 11.56
N LYS A 97 0.33 -9.49 11.99
CA LYS A 97 1.79 -9.66 12.04
C LYS A 97 2.35 -10.44 10.85
N GLU A 98 1.56 -11.29 10.21
CA GLU A 98 2.05 -12.13 9.11
C GLU A 98 1.45 -11.64 7.78
N LEU A 99 0.13 -11.74 7.62
CA LEU A 99 -0.52 -11.40 6.34
C LEU A 99 -0.33 -9.94 5.97
N THR A 100 -0.60 -9.01 6.89
CA THR A 100 -0.42 -7.57 6.64
C THR A 100 1.02 -7.24 6.31
N THR A 101 1.97 -7.84 7.03
CA THR A 101 3.41 -7.66 6.78
C THR A 101 3.81 -8.17 5.40
N ALA A 102 3.33 -9.36 5.00
CA ALA A 102 3.62 -9.91 3.67
C ALA A 102 3.03 -9.06 2.54
N VAL A 103 1.77 -8.60 2.68
CA VAL A 103 1.13 -7.69 1.72
C VAL A 103 1.89 -6.36 1.66
N ARG A 104 2.27 -5.80 2.81
CA ARG A 104 3.04 -4.56 2.91
C ARG A 104 4.38 -4.68 2.19
N ASP A 105 5.16 -5.71 2.51
CA ASP A 105 6.51 -5.88 1.96
C ASP A 105 6.44 -6.04 0.43
N LEU A 106 5.46 -6.78 -0.08
CA LEU A 106 5.25 -6.95 -1.52
C LEU A 106 4.76 -5.67 -2.21
N LEU A 107 3.86 -4.90 -1.57
CA LEU A 107 3.46 -3.58 -2.08
C LEU A 107 4.60 -2.57 -2.03
N ALA A 108 5.51 -2.68 -1.07
CA ALA A 108 6.65 -1.78 -0.90
C ALA A 108 7.80 -2.07 -1.89
N HIS A 109 7.79 -3.23 -2.55
CA HIS A 109 8.84 -3.62 -3.49
C HIS A 109 8.92 -2.64 -4.68
N GLY A 110 9.96 -1.80 -4.68
CA GLY A 110 10.17 -0.74 -5.67
C GLY A 110 9.22 0.45 -5.55
N LEU A 111 8.52 0.61 -4.43
CA LEU A 111 7.66 1.76 -4.12
C LEU A 111 8.51 2.92 -3.57
N TYR A 112 8.30 4.14 -4.10
CA TYR A 112 9.08 5.31 -3.69
C TYR A 112 8.27 6.62 -3.76
N THR A 113 8.73 7.61 -3.00
CA THR A 113 8.27 9.00 -3.12
C THR A 113 9.16 9.77 -4.09
N PRO A 114 8.60 10.30 -5.20
CA PRO A 114 9.33 11.23 -6.06
C PRO A 114 9.78 12.45 -5.26
N SER A 115 11.04 12.83 -5.38
CA SER A 115 11.58 14.01 -4.72
C SER A 115 11.04 15.29 -5.36
N PRO A 116 10.45 16.22 -4.58
CA PRO A 116 10.06 17.53 -5.07
C PRO A 116 11.33 18.32 -5.40
N GLY A 117 11.70 18.39 -6.69
CA GLY A 117 12.90 19.09 -7.15
C GLY A 117 13.68 18.40 -8.26
N MET A 118 13.40 17.13 -8.57
CA MET A 118 14.02 16.45 -9.71
C MET A 118 13.33 16.86 -11.01
N SER A 119 13.61 18.07 -11.46
CA SER A 119 13.34 18.47 -12.85
C SER A 119 14.13 17.54 -13.77
N LEU A 120 13.48 16.95 -14.77
CA LEU A 120 14.14 16.13 -15.81
C LEU A 120 15.27 16.89 -16.52
N VAL A 121 15.22 18.22 -16.50
CA VAL A 121 16.22 19.14 -17.06
C VAL A 121 17.52 19.16 -16.23
N LEU A 122 17.44 18.88 -14.92
CA LEU A 122 18.57 18.97 -13.98
C LEU A 122 19.18 17.59 -13.66
N ALA A 123 18.56 16.49 -14.10
CA ALA A 123 19.04 15.13 -13.88
C ALA A 123 20.50 14.88 -14.34
N PRO A 124 21.02 15.48 -15.44
CA PRO A 124 22.42 15.31 -15.84
C PRO A 124 23.43 16.06 -14.95
N ILE A 125 22.99 17.07 -14.20
CA ILE A 125 23.84 17.96 -13.39
C ILE A 125 23.69 17.66 -11.89
N ALA A 126 22.72 16.83 -11.51
CA ALA A 126 22.43 16.46 -10.12
C ALA A 126 23.63 15.82 -9.39
N CYS A 127 24.56 15.18 -10.11
CA CYS A 127 25.81 14.65 -9.55
C CYS A 127 26.86 15.73 -9.21
N LEU A 128 26.71 16.96 -9.68
CA LEU A 128 27.60 18.09 -9.40
C LEU A 128 27.06 19.01 -8.29
N LEU A 129 25.82 18.83 -7.86
CA LEU A 129 25.15 19.66 -6.86
C LEU A 129 24.60 18.79 -5.72
N PRO A 130 25.37 18.59 -4.63
CA PRO A 130 24.99 17.78 -3.47
C PRO A 130 23.66 18.21 -2.83
N MET A 131 23.24 19.46 -3.05
CA MET A 131 22.01 20.05 -2.52
C MET A 131 20.74 19.63 -3.29
N LEU A 132 20.85 19.06 -4.50
CA LEU A 132 19.69 18.77 -5.38
C LEU A 132 19.39 17.27 -5.54
N GLY A 133 20.27 16.38 -5.09
CA GLY A 133 20.12 14.93 -5.21
C GLY A 133 19.57 14.28 -3.95
N SER A 134 18.30 14.52 -3.59
CA SER A 134 17.68 13.66 -2.57
C SER A 134 17.42 12.29 -3.20
N SER A 135 18.03 11.23 -2.67
CA SER A 135 17.75 9.87 -3.11
C SER A 135 16.25 9.56 -2.93
N PRO A 136 15.62 8.81 -3.85
CA PRO A 136 14.24 8.37 -3.71
C PRO A 136 14.02 7.75 -2.34
N GLN A 137 13.12 8.34 -1.56
CA GLN A 137 12.81 7.83 -0.23
C GLN A 137 11.82 6.67 -0.36
N PRO A 138 12.02 5.58 0.40
CA PRO A 138 11.04 4.49 0.45
C PRO A 138 9.72 5.06 0.99
N MET A 139 8.62 4.77 0.30
CA MET A 139 7.28 5.17 0.71
C MET A 139 6.60 3.99 1.40
N HIS A 140 5.86 4.25 2.49
CA HIS A 140 5.06 3.21 3.11
C HIS A 140 3.80 2.92 2.28
N PRO A 141 3.37 1.65 2.07
CA PRO A 141 2.18 1.33 1.28
C PRO A 141 0.88 2.02 1.73
N TRP A 142 0.74 2.34 3.02
CA TRP A 142 -0.38 3.17 3.50
C TRP A 142 -0.45 4.53 2.80
N GLU A 143 0.69 5.20 2.61
CA GLU A 143 0.74 6.50 1.92
C GLU A 143 0.24 6.39 0.47
N LEU A 144 0.48 5.24 -0.19
CA LEU A 144 -0.05 4.95 -1.52
C LEU A 144 -1.59 4.94 -1.51
N PHE A 145 -2.22 4.32 -0.50
CA PHE A 145 -3.68 4.36 -0.33
C PHE A 145 -4.19 5.79 -0.06
N VAL A 146 -3.49 6.57 0.76
CA VAL A 146 -3.84 7.98 1.01
C VAL A 146 -3.74 8.83 -0.26
N LYS A 147 -2.72 8.60 -1.10
CA LYS A 147 -2.58 9.24 -2.41
C LYS A 147 -3.70 8.83 -3.37
N TYR A 148 -4.07 7.55 -3.40
CA TYR A 148 -5.24 7.08 -4.15
C TYR A 148 -6.52 7.81 -3.69
N TYR A 149 -6.77 7.84 -2.39
CA TYR A 149 -7.91 8.51 -1.78
C TYR A 149 -7.99 9.99 -2.17
N SER A 150 -6.85 10.69 -2.10
CA SER A 150 -6.72 12.09 -2.49
C SER A 150 -7.01 12.28 -3.98
N SER A 151 -6.45 11.44 -4.85
CA SER A 151 -6.66 11.50 -6.30
C SER A 151 -8.12 11.29 -6.75
N LYS A 152 -8.94 10.67 -5.88
CA LYS A 152 -10.36 10.40 -6.14
C LYS A 152 -11.30 11.37 -5.41
N ASN A 153 -10.78 12.47 -4.85
CA ASN A 153 -11.54 13.40 -4.02
C ASN A 153 -12.30 12.69 -2.89
N GLY A 154 -11.65 11.70 -2.26
CA GLY A 154 -12.28 10.81 -1.28
C GLY A 154 -12.94 11.56 -0.12
N ARG A 155 -12.35 12.67 0.33
CA ARG A 155 -12.92 13.50 1.39
C ARG A 155 -14.25 14.12 0.98
N ALA A 156 -14.29 14.79 -0.17
CA ALA A 156 -15.53 15.35 -0.70
C ALA A 156 -16.60 14.27 -0.94
N PHE A 157 -16.18 13.07 -1.34
CA PHE A 157 -17.08 11.93 -1.54
C PHE A 157 -17.71 11.40 -0.24
N VAL A 158 -16.91 11.25 0.83
CA VAL A 158 -17.40 10.69 2.10
C VAL A 158 -18.11 11.74 2.94
N GLU A 159 -17.62 12.99 2.93
CA GLU A 159 -18.16 14.09 3.73
C GLU A 159 -19.32 14.85 3.06
N SER A 160 -19.83 14.38 1.91
CA SER A 160 -20.87 15.10 1.18
C SER A 160 -22.14 15.29 2.04
N PRO A 161 -22.84 16.44 1.93
CA PRO A 161 -23.99 16.75 2.77
C PRO A 161 -25.07 15.66 2.72
N ALA A 162 -25.38 15.16 1.53
CA ALA A 162 -26.35 14.07 1.35
C ALA A 162 -25.98 12.83 2.16
N ARG A 163 -24.69 12.45 2.17
CA ARG A 163 -24.20 11.30 2.92
C ARG A 163 -24.29 11.47 4.41
N LYS A 164 -23.84 12.62 4.92
CA LYS A 164 -23.88 12.95 6.36
C LYS A 164 -25.31 13.02 6.86
N LEU A 165 -26.22 13.57 6.05
CA LEU A 165 -27.65 13.59 6.36
C LEU A 165 -28.20 12.16 6.40
N SER A 166 -27.97 11.34 5.38
CA SER A 166 -28.41 9.94 5.40
C SER A 166 -27.87 9.17 6.60
N GLN A 167 -26.59 9.34 6.94
CA GLN A 167 -25.99 8.73 8.13
C GLN A 167 -26.65 9.20 9.43
N SER A 168 -26.96 10.50 9.55
CA SER A 168 -27.62 11.08 10.72
C SER A 168 -29.02 10.53 10.95
N PHE A 169 -29.71 10.15 9.87
CA PHE A 169 -31.04 9.52 9.91
C PHE A 169 -30.99 7.99 9.83
N ALA A 170 -29.81 7.37 9.96
CA ALA A 170 -29.59 5.92 9.78
C ALA A 170 -30.16 5.37 8.46
N LEU A 171 -30.23 6.21 7.43
CA LEU A 171 -30.73 5.84 6.11
C LEU A 171 -29.62 5.20 5.27
N PRO A 172 -29.95 4.20 4.44
CA PRO A 172 -29.01 3.67 3.47
C PRO A 172 -28.64 4.77 2.47
N VAL A 173 -27.39 5.24 2.55
CA VAL A 173 -26.80 6.32 1.73
C VAL A 173 -27.02 6.13 0.22
N MET A 174 -27.21 4.90 -0.24
CA MET A 174 -27.25 4.52 -1.66
C MET A 174 -28.54 3.81 -2.07
N GLY A 175 -29.66 4.08 -1.38
CA GLY A 175 -30.99 3.63 -1.85
C GLY A 175 -31.11 2.11 -2.06
N GLY A 176 -30.46 1.31 -1.22
CA GLY A 176 -30.49 -0.16 -1.31
C GLY A 176 -29.49 -0.79 -2.30
N VAL A 177 -28.76 0.01 -3.10
CA VAL A 177 -27.69 -0.53 -3.96
C VAL A 177 -26.42 -0.80 -3.12
N PRO A 178 -25.82 -2.00 -3.20
CA PRO A 178 -24.62 -2.33 -2.46
C PRO A 178 -23.46 -1.40 -2.88
N ALA A 179 -22.70 -0.92 -1.89
CA ALA A 179 -21.57 -0.04 -2.15
C ALA A 179 -20.57 -0.69 -3.11
N THR A 180 -20.18 0.05 -4.15
CA THR A 180 -19.15 -0.42 -5.09
C THR A 180 -17.81 -0.55 -4.36
N PRO A 181 -16.88 -1.43 -4.81
CA PRO A 181 -15.56 -1.56 -4.19
C PRO A 181 -14.80 -0.24 -4.05
N LYS A 182 -14.97 0.68 -5.02
CA LYS A 182 -14.36 2.01 -4.97
C LYS A 182 -14.94 2.83 -3.84
N GLN A 183 -16.26 2.83 -3.69
CA GLN A 183 -16.94 3.60 -2.67
C GLN A 183 -16.63 3.05 -1.27
N SER A 184 -16.60 1.73 -1.10
CA SER A 184 -16.25 1.12 0.19
C SER A 184 -14.78 1.33 0.54
N LEU A 185 -13.86 1.26 -0.43
CA LEU A 185 -12.44 1.61 -0.21
C LEU A 185 -12.28 3.07 0.23
N LEU A 186 -12.94 4.02 -0.42
CA LEU A 186 -12.85 5.43 -0.05
C LEU A 186 -13.42 5.69 1.36
N SER A 187 -14.53 5.04 1.70
CA SER A 187 -15.08 5.08 3.06
C SER A 187 -14.10 4.48 4.08
N ALA A 188 -13.52 3.30 3.79
CA ALA A 188 -12.60 2.62 4.70
C ALA A 188 -11.33 3.42 4.97
N ILE A 189 -10.71 4.00 3.94
CA ILE A 189 -9.54 4.88 4.11
C ILE A 189 -9.92 6.10 4.95
N HIS A 190 -11.08 6.72 4.70
CA HIS A 190 -11.56 7.84 5.50
C HIS A 190 -11.78 7.46 6.97
N THR A 191 -12.37 6.29 7.25
CA THR A 191 -12.55 5.79 8.61
C THR A 191 -11.21 5.62 9.32
N VAL A 192 -10.23 4.97 8.67
CA VAL A 192 -8.91 4.79 9.26
C VAL A 192 -8.26 6.14 9.55
N LEU A 193 -8.25 7.08 8.60
CA LEU A 193 -7.73 8.44 8.81
C LEU A 193 -8.42 9.13 9.98
N SER A 194 -9.76 9.14 10.00
CA SER A 194 -10.54 9.83 11.03
C SER A 194 -10.33 9.25 12.43
N GLU A 195 -10.15 7.94 12.53
CA GLU A 195 -9.93 7.26 13.80
C GLU A 195 -8.48 7.26 14.28
N HIS A 196 -7.51 7.29 13.36
CA HIS A 196 -6.09 7.12 13.69
C HIS A 196 -5.30 8.44 13.66
N ASP A 197 -5.68 9.41 12.83
CA ASP A 197 -5.06 10.74 12.75
C ASP A 197 -5.02 11.46 14.11
N PRO A 198 -6.10 11.46 14.94
CA PRO A 198 -6.09 12.15 16.22
C PRO A 198 -5.01 11.65 17.19
N PHE A 199 -4.49 10.44 16.95
CA PHE A 199 -3.52 9.77 17.81
C PHE A 199 -2.14 9.62 17.16
N LYS A 200 -1.88 10.29 16.02
CA LYS A 200 -0.60 10.27 15.29
C LYS A 200 -0.04 8.87 15.10
N ARG A 201 -0.90 7.93 14.72
CA ARG A 201 -0.50 6.53 14.58
C ARG A 201 0.47 6.35 13.40
N SER A 202 1.28 5.30 13.48
CA SER A 202 2.21 4.98 12.42
C SER A 202 1.47 4.46 11.18
N ALA A 203 2.02 4.73 10.01
CA ALA A 203 1.53 4.23 8.72
C ALA A 203 1.34 2.70 8.71
N ASP A 204 2.14 1.96 9.47
CA ASP A 204 2.02 0.52 9.66
C ASP A 204 0.76 0.13 10.48
N SER A 205 0.40 0.92 11.50
CA SER A 205 -0.81 0.69 12.28
C SER A 205 -2.08 0.92 11.46
N GLU A 206 -2.07 1.97 10.63
CA GLU A 206 -3.17 2.33 9.74
C GLU A 206 -3.34 1.29 8.63
N LEU A 207 -2.24 0.80 8.04
CA LEU A 207 -2.30 -0.30 7.08
C LEU A 207 -2.90 -1.58 7.70
N LYS A 208 -2.52 -1.92 8.94
CA LYS A 208 -3.11 -3.06 9.67
C LYS A 208 -4.61 -2.87 9.89
N ALA A 209 -5.05 -1.67 10.24
CA ALA A 209 -6.47 -1.36 10.37
C ALA A 209 -7.21 -1.52 9.03
N LEU A 210 -6.63 -1.02 7.93
CA LEU A 210 -7.20 -1.16 6.59
C LEU A 210 -7.31 -2.63 6.15
N VAL A 211 -6.28 -3.45 6.38
CA VAL A 211 -6.32 -4.89 6.03
C VAL A 211 -7.39 -5.62 6.85
N CYS A 212 -7.53 -5.32 8.14
CA CYS A 212 -8.61 -5.87 8.96
C CYS A 212 -10.00 -5.47 8.43
N LEU A 213 -10.21 -4.20 8.08
CA LEU A 213 -11.46 -3.74 7.44
C LEU A 213 -11.73 -4.49 6.13
N ALA A 214 -10.71 -4.61 5.29
CA ALA A 214 -10.85 -5.24 3.98
C ALA A 214 -11.20 -6.73 4.05
N LEU A 215 -10.68 -7.44 5.06
CA LEU A 215 -11.02 -8.84 5.32
C LEU A 215 -12.43 -8.98 5.91
N ASN A 216 -12.80 -8.12 6.86
CA ASN A 216 -14.15 -8.10 7.43
C ASN A 216 -15.22 -7.83 6.35
N GLU A 217 -14.93 -6.95 5.38
CA GLU A 217 -15.83 -6.69 4.24
C GLU A 217 -15.69 -7.69 3.07
N GLN A 218 -14.75 -8.65 3.14
CA GLN A 218 -14.42 -9.56 2.03
C GLN A 218 -14.04 -8.82 0.73
N ARG A 219 -13.45 -7.63 0.86
CA ARG A 219 -13.09 -6.75 -0.25
C ARG A 219 -11.60 -6.61 -0.51
N LEU A 220 -10.73 -7.28 0.27
CA LEU A 220 -9.27 -7.13 0.17
C LEU A 220 -8.73 -7.21 -1.27
N VAL A 221 -9.09 -8.25 -2.02
CA VAL A 221 -8.67 -8.42 -3.43
C VAL A 221 -9.19 -7.26 -4.29
N SER A 222 -10.47 -6.92 -4.17
CA SER A 222 -11.09 -5.85 -4.97
C SER A 222 -10.49 -4.47 -4.68
N TRP A 223 -10.14 -4.20 -3.42
CA TRP A 223 -9.53 -2.95 -3.00
C TRP A 223 -8.09 -2.83 -3.49
N LEU A 224 -7.29 -3.89 -3.36
CA LEU A 224 -5.93 -3.90 -3.91
C LEU A 224 -5.94 -3.76 -5.43
N ASN A 225 -6.86 -4.43 -6.12
CA ASN A 225 -6.99 -4.34 -7.57
C ASN A 225 -7.31 -2.89 -8.04
N LEU A 226 -8.06 -2.10 -7.25
CA LEU A 226 -8.28 -0.69 -7.56
C LEU A 226 -7.00 0.15 -7.53
N ILE A 227 -6.07 -0.17 -6.61
CA ILE A 227 -4.75 0.46 -6.55
C ILE A 227 -3.91 0.03 -7.75
N CYS A 228 -3.86 -1.28 -8.03
CA CYS A 228 -3.09 -1.86 -9.14
C CYS A 228 -3.50 -1.29 -10.50
N LYS A 229 -4.82 -1.06 -10.70
CA LYS A 229 -5.37 -0.47 -11.93
C LYS A 229 -5.26 1.05 -12.02
N SER A 230 -4.75 1.71 -10.98
CA SER A 230 -4.56 3.17 -10.99
C SER A 230 -3.27 3.52 -11.74
N GLY A 231 -3.29 3.46 -13.08
CA GLY A 231 -2.10 3.61 -13.92
C GLY A 231 -1.27 4.86 -13.62
N THR A 232 -1.90 6.02 -13.38
CA THR A 232 -1.19 7.25 -12.99
C THR A 232 -0.45 7.11 -11.66
N LEU A 233 -1.04 6.41 -10.69
CA LEU A 233 -0.45 6.20 -9.37
C LEU A 233 0.75 5.25 -9.47
N ILE A 234 0.60 4.17 -10.25
CA ILE A 234 1.67 3.20 -10.46
C ILE A 234 2.85 3.83 -11.19
N GLN A 235 2.60 4.57 -12.28
CA GLN A 235 3.65 5.23 -13.06
C GLN A 235 4.45 6.26 -12.24
N VAL A 236 3.80 6.96 -11.31
CA VAL A 236 4.45 8.01 -10.50
C VAL A 236 5.22 7.42 -9.31
N HIS A 237 4.77 6.31 -8.72
CA HIS A 237 5.29 5.84 -7.43
C HIS A 237 6.03 4.51 -7.45
N TYR A 238 6.04 3.78 -8.58
CA TYR A 238 6.74 2.50 -8.68
C TYR A 238 7.91 2.52 -9.65
N GLN A 239 8.97 1.83 -9.28
CA GLN A 239 10.08 1.54 -10.17
C GLN A 239 9.65 0.54 -11.26
N PRO A 240 10.15 0.64 -12.50
CA PRO A 240 9.79 -0.30 -13.57
C PRO A 240 10.14 -1.76 -13.30
N TRP A 241 11.13 -2.00 -12.43
CA TRP A 241 11.53 -3.34 -12.01
C TRP A 241 10.69 -3.90 -10.83
N SER A 242 9.76 -3.12 -10.29
CA SER A 242 8.92 -3.56 -9.18
C SER A 242 7.99 -4.72 -9.57
N TYR A 243 7.65 -5.57 -8.60
CA TYR A 243 6.63 -6.60 -8.77
C TYR A 243 5.30 -6.02 -9.28
N MET A 244 4.89 -4.87 -8.73
CA MET A 244 3.69 -4.15 -9.16
C MET A 244 3.76 -3.76 -10.64
N ALA A 245 4.86 -3.14 -11.11
CA ALA A 245 4.99 -2.70 -12.49
C ALA A 245 5.17 -3.85 -13.48
N GLN A 246 5.87 -4.93 -13.09
CA GLN A 246 6.15 -6.07 -13.97
C GLN A 246 4.95 -7.01 -14.14
N THR A 247 4.16 -7.22 -13.09
CA THR A 247 3.14 -8.28 -13.05
C THR A 247 1.72 -7.77 -12.91
N GLY A 248 1.52 -6.48 -12.63
CA GLY A 248 0.21 -5.94 -12.26
C GLY A 248 -0.32 -6.46 -10.93
N PHE A 249 0.53 -7.09 -10.10
CA PHE A 249 0.18 -7.68 -8.81
C PHE A 249 -0.74 -8.92 -8.90
N GLU A 250 -0.96 -9.47 -10.10
CA GLU A 250 -1.95 -10.54 -10.36
C GLU A 250 -1.69 -11.81 -9.53
N GLY A 251 -0.44 -12.24 -9.41
CA GLY A 251 -0.09 -13.43 -8.62
C GLY A 251 -0.47 -13.30 -7.14
N ALA A 252 -0.23 -12.12 -6.56
CA ALA A 252 -0.60 -11.83 -5.18
C ALA A 252 -2.12 -11.71 -5.00
N LEU A 253 -2.84 -11.09 -5.96
CA LEU A 253 -4.30 -11.06 -5.94
C LEU A 253 -4.90 -12.48 -5.99
N ASN A 254 -4.31 -13.38 -6.78
CA ASN A 254 -4.72 -14.77 -6.86
C ASN A 254 -4.51 -15.51 -5.53
N LEU A 255 -3.35 -15.32 -4.87
CA LEU A 255 -3.12 -15.89 -3.53
C LEU A 255 -4.15 -15.37 -2.52
N LEU A 256 -4.35 -14.05 -2.47
CA LEU A 256 -5.31 -13.42 -1.56
C LEU A 256 -6.76 -13.83 -1.81
N SER A 257 -7.11 -14.20 -3.05
CA SER A 257 -8.46 -14.68 -3.40
C SER A 257 -8.88 -15.94 -2.62
N ARG A 258 -7.90 -16.71 -2.12
CA ARG A 258 -8.13 -17.89 -1.26
C ARG A 258 -8.79 -17.53 0.08
N LEU A 259 -8.79 -16.24 0.46
CA LEU A 259 -9.42 -15.73 1.68
C LEU A 259 -10.82 -15.12 1.44
N SER A 260 -11.21 -14.86 0.18
CA SER A 260 -12.41 -14.07 -0.15
C SER A 260 -13.74 -14.67 0.32
N ASN A 261 -13.81 -15.99 0.47
CA ASN A 261 -15.04 -16.69 0.88
C ASN A 261 -15.13 -16.87 2.41
N LEU A 262 -14.11 -16.44 3.15
CA LEU A 262 -14.08 -16.56 4.60
C LEU A 262 -14.67 -15.29 5.22
N GLN A 263 -15.43 -15.45 6.29
CA GLN A 263 -15.95 -14.36 7.09
C GLN A 263 -14.98 -14.06 8.24
N PHE A 264 -14.69 -12.79 8.45
CA PHE A 264 -13.77 -12.31 9.47
C PHE A 264 -14.49 -11.31 10.39
N SER A 265 -14.11 -11.32 11.68
CA SER A 265 -14.56 -10.36 12.69
C SER A 265 -13.34 -9.84 13.46
N LEU A 266 -12.49 -9.09 12.76
CA LEU A 266 -11.20 -8.61 13.26
C LEU A 266 -11.32 -7.20 13.89
N PRO A 267 -10.61 -6.91 14.99
CA PRO A 267 -10.60 -5.58 15.59
C PRO A 267 -9.79 -4.59 14.74
N VAL A 268 -10.47 -3.54 14.27
CA VAL A 268 -9.89 -2.47 13.44
C VAL A 268 -9.24 -1.40 14.32
N ASP A 269 -9.84 -1.15 15.48
CA ASP A 269 -9.46 -0.11 16.44
C ASP A 269 -8.38 -0.57 17.43
N LEU A 270 -7.78 -1.75 17.27
CA LEU A 270 -6.83 -2.32 18.25
C LEU A 270 -5.70 -1.34 18.61
N ALA A 271 -5.23 -0.57 17.63
CA ALA A 271 -4.23 0.46 17.87
C ALA A 271 -4.81 1.61 18.70
N VAL A 272 -6.05 2.00 18.49
CA VAL A 272 -6.65 3.23 19.05
C VAL A 272 -7.43 3.00 20.35
N ARG A 273 -7.90 1.76 20.59
CA ARG A 273 -8.81 1.39 21.68
C ARG A 273 -8.29 1.77 23.05
N GLN A 274 -7.00 1.54 23.32
CA GLN A 274 -6.38 1.92 24.59
C GLN A 274 -6.37 3.45 24.80
N LEU A 275 -6.23 4.23 23.74
CA LEU A 275 -6.18 5.70 23.83
C LEU A 275 -7.58 6.33 23.91
N LYS A 276 -8.59 5.73 23.25
CA LYS A 276 -10.00 6.12 23.41
C LYS A 276 -10.45 5.91 24.85
N ASN A 277 -10.16 4.73 25.42
CA ASN A 277 -10.51 4.41 26.81
C ASN A 277 -9.86 5.34 27.84
N ILE A 278 -8.64 5.83 27.56
CA ILE A 278 -7.99 6.83 28.43
C ILE A 278 -8.72 8.16 28.34
N ARG A 279 -9.07 8.63 27.13
CA ARG A 279 -9.75 9.93 26.96
C ARG A 279 -11.15 9.95 27.56
N ASP A 280 -11.86 8.83 27.56
CA ASP A 280 -13.20 8.75 28.15
C ASP A 280 -13.18 8.60 29.69
N ALA A 281 -12.00 8.38 30.28
CA ALA A 281 -11.80 8.24 31.73
C ALA A 281 -11.31 9.53 32.43
N PHE A 282 -11.04 10.60 31.67
CA PHE A 282 -10.58 11.91 32.15
C PHE A 282 -11.50 13.02 31.62
#